data_AF-A0A2G4HJU1-F1
#
_entry.id   AF-A0A2G4HJU1-F1
#
_cell.length_a   1.000
_cell.length_b   1.000
_cell.length_c   1.000
_cell.angle_alpha   90.00
_cell.angle_beta   90.00
_cell.angle_gamma   90.00
#
_symmetry.space_group_name_H-M   'P 1'
#
loop_
_entity.id
_entity.type
_entity.pdbx_description
1 polymer ?
#
loop_
_entity_poly.entity_id
_entity_poly.type
_entity_poly.pdbx_seq_one_letter_code
_entity_poly.pdbx_strand_id
1 'polypeptide(L)'
;GLFSQDEPLIRQRLEQFLGQPDFYADPWQLRRSLDAPTAGLLENWFLFQGGRGAQPSTGSRNRNALVGAAAIAILGDLYGERFQTLVLAGQPERLGEWRRGLQDCLGLGREDFGPNSGIVLFERPDALIERADRLEERGELPFILVDAAEQVVDVAILQFPLWLAFAPGPSELALEDDLL
;
A
#
# COMPACT_ATOMS: atom_id res chain seq x y z
N GLY A 1 9.38 -17.99 -1.90
CA GLY A 1 8.95 -17.09 -0.81
C GLY A 1 7.44 -17.14 -0.71
N LEU A 2 6.82 -16.24 0.07
CA LEU A 2 5.35 -16.19 0.24
C LEU A 2 4.60 -16.19 -1.11
N PHE A 3 5.15 -15.53 -2.13
CA PHE A 3 4.54 -15.33 -3.44
C PHE A 3 5.06 -16.24 -4.57
N SER A 4 5.88 -17.27 -4.29
CA SER A 4 6.50 -18.04 -5.38
C SER A 4 5.51 -18.83 -6.24
N GLN A 5 4.34 -19.16 -5.70
CA GLN A 5 3.29 -19.83 -6.49
C GLN A 5 2.50 -18.83 -7.35
N ASP A 6 2.50 -17.56 -6.96
CA ASP A 6 1.73 -16.47 -7.55
C ASP A 6 2.57 -15.62 -8.53
N GLU A 7 3.86 -15.92 -8.65
CA GLU A 7 4.82 -15.22 -9.52
C GLU A 7 4.30 -14.98 -10.95
N PRO A 8 3.67 -15.96 -11.65
CA PRO A 8 3.11 -15.72 -12.97
C PRO A 8 2.01 -14.65 -12.99
N LEU A 9 1.10 -14.67 -12.00
CA LEU A 9 0.00 -13.69 -11.89
C LEU A 9 0.54 -12.30 -11.56
N ILE A 10 1.49 -12.22 -10.62
CA ILE A 10 2.12 -10.95 -10.23
C ILE A 10 2.78 -10.30 -11.44
N ARG A 11 3.60 -11.04 -12.21
CA ARG A 11 4.23 -10.50 -13.41
C ARG A 11 3.22 -10.09 -14.47
N GLN A 12 2.20 -10.92 -14.71
CA GLN A 12 1.14 -10.60 -15.66
C GLN A 12 0.44 -9.27 -15.29
N ARG A 13 0.13 -9.05 -14.02
CA ARG A 13 -0.49 -7.80 -13.56
C ARG A 13 0.44 -6.61 -13.68
N LEU A 14 1.70 -6.75 -13.31
CA LEU A 14 2.69 -5.67 -13.47
C LEU A 14 2.89 -5.30 -14.95
N GLU A 15 2.94 -6.29 -15.86
CA GLU A 15 2.96 -6.05 -17.31
C GLU A 15 1.72 -5.31 -17.78
N GLN A 16 0.53 -5.68 -17.29
CA GLN A 16 -0.72 -4.98 -17.60
C GLN A 16 -0.67 -3.51 -17.13
N PHE A 17 -0.13 -3.25 -15.94
CA PHE A 17 -0.04 -1.89 -15.39
C PHE A 17 0.95 -0.99 -16.14
N LEU A 18 1.89 -1.54 -16.90
CA LEU A 18 2.74 -0.77 -17.82
C LEU A 18 2.02 -0.33 -19.09
N GLY A 19 0.84 -0.90 -19.35
CA GLY A 19 0.00 -0.58 -20.51
C GLY A 19 -0.76 0.74 -20.37
N GLN A 20 -1.76 0.92 -21.24
CA GLN A 20 -2.67 2.07 -21.18
C GLN A 20 -3.55 2.00 -19.91
N PRO A 21 -3.80 3.12 -19.24
CA PRO A 21 -4.62 3.13 -18.03
C PRO A 21 -6.08 2.83 -18.37
N ASP A 22 -6.71 1.97 -17.57
CA ASP A 22 -8.15 1.73 -17.66
C ASP A 22 -8.90 2.59 -16.63
N PHE A 23 -9.28 3.80 -17.04
CA PHE A 23 -9.98 4.74 -16.15
C PHE A 23 -11.37 4.26 -15.69
N TYR A 24 -11.91 3.22 -16.32
CA TYR A 24 -13.25 2.70 -16.06
C TYR A 24 -13.23 1.29 -15.45
N ALA A 25 -12.06 0.77 -15.08
CA ALA A 25 -11.94 -0.53 -14.45
C ALA A 25 -12.82 -0.62 -13.19
N ASP A 26 -13.31 -1.81 -12.88
CA ASP A 26 -14.13 -2.04 -11.68
C ASP A 26 -13.40 -1.61 -10.40
N PRO A 27 -14.12 -1.30 -9.30
CA PRO A 27 -13.49 -0.99 -8.01
C PRO A 27 -12.45 -2.04 -7.61
N TRP A 28 -11.38 -1.60 -6.96
CA TRP A 28 -10.22 -2.42 -6.56
C TRP A 28 -9.28 -2.85 -7.68
N GLN A 29 -9.58 -2.53 -8.94
CA GLN A 29 -8.65 -2.67 -10.07
C GLN A 29 -7.89 -1.36 -10.30
N LEU A 30 -6.63 -1.46 -10.74
CA LEU A 30 -5.80 -0.28 -10.97
C LEU A 30 -6.27 0.51 -12.20
N ARG A 31 -6.68 1.77 -11.99
CA ARG A 31 -7.17 2.70 -13.02
C ARG A 31 -6.10 3.64 -13.60
N ARG A 32 -4.83 3.35 -13.32
CA ARG A 32 -3.67 4.15 -13.69
C ARG A 32 -2.57 3.24 -14.20
N SER A 33 -1.62 3.82 -14.92
CA SER A 33 -0.44 3.09 -15.39
C SER A 33 0.74 3.34 -14.45
N LEU A 34 1.61 2.34 -14.35
CA LEU A 34 2.92 2.45 -13.74
C LEU A 34 3.96 2.79 -14.80
N ASP A 35 5.09 3.35 -14.36
CA ASP A 35 6.31 3.33 -15.15
C ASP A 35 7.13 2.07 -14.84
N ALA A 36 8.11 1.76 -15.70
CA ALA A 36 8.95 0.58 -15.54
C ALA A 36 9.71 0.53 -14.20
N PRO A 37 10.30 1.63 -13.70
CA PRO A 37 10.91 1.64 -12.37
C PRO A 37 9.95 1.26 -11.24
N THR A 38 8.73 1.79 -11.26
CA THR A 38 7.72 1.50 -10.22
C THR A 38 7.24 0.05 -10.29
N ALA A 39 7.04 -0.48 -11.49
CA ALA A 39 6.68 -1.89 -11.67
C ALA A 39 7.81 -2.81 -11.16
N GLY A 40 9.07 -2.50 -11.47
CA GLY A 40 10.23 -3.26 -10.99
C GLY A 40 10.41 -3.21 -9.47
N LEU A 41 10.08 -2.07 -8.84
CA LEU A 41 10.06 -1.92 -7.39
C LEU A 41 9.05 -2.88 -6.75
N LEU A 42 7.83 -2.95 -7.29
CA LEU A 42 6.81 -3.88 -6.82
C LEU A 42 7.17 -5.34 -7.07
N GLU A 43 7.72 -5.66 -8.25
CA GLU A 43 8.22 -7.02 -8.54
C GLU A 43 9.26 -7.44 -7.49
N ASN A 44 10.20 -6.55 -7.18
CA ASN A 44 11.22 -6.80 -6.17
C ASN A 44 10.60 -7.03 -4.77
N TRP A 45 9.67 -6.16 -4.36
CA TRP A 45 8.99 -6.28 -3.07
C TRP A 45 8.21 -7.59 -2.95
N PHE A 46 7.45 -7.98 -3.98
CA PHE A 46 6.71 -9.24 -3.98
C PHE A 46 7.63 -10.47 -4.02
N LEU A 47 8.52 -10.55 -5.02
CA LEU A 47 9.20 -11.82 -5.35
C LEU A 47 10.49 -12.04 -4.57
N PHE A 48 11.18 -10.96 -4.18
CA PHE A 48 12.48 -11.05 -3.51
C PHE A 48 12.41 -10.69 -2.03
N GLN A 49 11.54 -9.74 -1.65
CA GLN A 49 11.32 -9.37 -0.25
C GLN A 49 10.13 -10.10 0.38
N GLY A 50 9.37 -10.87 -0.41
CA GLY A 50 8.26 -11.68 0.09
C GLY A 50 7.11 -10.85 0.66
N GLY A 51 6.91 -9.62 0.16
CA GLY A 51 5.87 -8.70 0.63
C GLY A 51 6.20 -7.97 1.93
N ARG A 52 7.47 -7.93 2.33
CA ARG A 52 7.91 -7.33 3.60
C ARG A 52 9.15 -6.48 3.35
N GLY A 53 8.98 -5.18 3.32
CA GLY A 53 10.13 -4.31 3.16
C GLY A 53 9.82 -2.85 2.89
N ALA A 54 10.84 -2.03 3.14
CA ALA A 54 10.83 -0.64 2.76
C ALA A 54 11.28 -0.48 1.31
N GLN A 55 10.68 0.48 0.62
CA GLN A 55 11.01 0.88 -0.74
C GLN A 55 11.32 2.38 -0.76
N PRO A 56 12.24 2.85 -1.62
CA PRO A 56 12.42 4.28 -1.80
C PRO A 56 11.10 4.94 -2.17
N SER A 57 10.80 6.09 -1.57
CA SER A 57 9.66 6.88 -2.01
C SER A 57 9.85 7.30 -3.47
N THR A 58 8.73 7.40 -4.17
CA THR A 58 8.67 7.80 -5.58
C THR A 58 8.59 9.32 -5.76
N GLY A 59 8.91 10.08 -4.71
CA GLY A 59 9.08 11.54 -4.71
C GLY A 59 7.81 12.35 -4.42
N SER A 60 6.68 11.68 -4.13
CA SER A 60 5.51 12.31 -3.49
C SER A 60 4.55 11.25 -2.95
N ARG A 61 3.71 11.65 -2.00
CA ARG A 61 2.64 10.80 -1.44
C ARG A 61 1.66 10.29 -2.50
N ASN A 62 1.31 11.09 -3.50
CA ASN A 62 0.44 10.66 -4.60
C ASN A 62 1.07 9.54 -5.43
N ARG A 63 2.38 9.59 -5.67
CA ARG A 63 3.08 8.53 -6.40
C ARG A 63 3.24 7.28 -5.52
N ASN A 64 3.51 7.45 -4.22
CA ASN A 64 3.52 6.33 -3.27
C ASN A 64 2.14 5.66 -3.18
N ALA A 65 1.05 6.44 -3.19
CA ALA A 65 -0.31 5.93 -3.21
C ALA A 65 -0.62 5.13 -4.48
N LEU A 66 -0.07 5.52 -5.64
CA LEU A 66 -0.15 4.71 -6.87
C LEU A 66 0.57 3.36 -6.72
N VAL A 67 1.76 3.34 -6.11
CA VAL A 67 2.49 2.10 -5.82
C VAL A 67 1.67 1.21 -4.87
N GLY A 68 1.16 1.79 -3.78
CA GLY A 68 0.30 1.09 -2.82
C GLY A 68 -0.98 0.56 -3.47
N ALA A 69 -1.63 1.34 -4.32
CA ALA A 69 -2.82 0.91 -5.07
C ALA A 69 -2.53 -0.28 -5.99
N ALA A 70 -1.41 -0.27 -6.71
CA ALA A 70 -1.03 -1.41 -7.55
C ALA A 70 -0.78 -2.68 -6.72
N ALA A 71 -0.16 -2.55 -5.54
CA ALA A 71 -0.01 -3.66 -4.60
C ALA A 71 -1.39 -4.17 -4.11
N ILE A 72 -2.30 -3.27 -3.71
CA ILE A 72 -3.66 -3.62 -3.27
C ILE A 72 -4.42 -4.37 -4.37
N ALA A 73 -4.35 -3.91 -5.61
CA ALA A 73 -5.04 -4.57 -6.73
C ALA A 73 -4.54 -6.01 -6.94
N ILE A 74 -3.21 -6.22 -6.92
CA ILE A 74 -2.61 -7.57 -7.03
C ILE A 74 -3.01 -8.43 -5.83
N LEU A 75 -2.91 -7.91 -4.60
CA LEU A 75 -3.29 -8.64 -3.38
C LEU A 75 -4.78 -9.00 -3.38
N GLY A 76 -5.63 -8.15 -3.96
CA GLY A 76 -7.05 -8.42 -4.13
C GLY A 76 -7.35 -9.60 -5.04
N ASP A 77 -6.61 -9.72 -6.15
CA ASP A 77 -6.72 -10.90 -7.02
C ASP A 77 -6.24 -12.19 -6.34
N LEU A 78 -5.23 -12.08 -5.45
CA LEU A 78 -4.64 -13.23 -4.75
C LEU A 78 -5.46 -13.71 -3.57
N TYR A 79 -5.97 -12.78 -2.76
CA TYR A 79 -6.56 -13.07 -1.45
C TYR A 79 -8.05 -12.76 -1.35
N GLY A 80 -8.62 -12.00 -2.30
CA GLY A 80 -10.04 -11.68 -2.36
C GLY A 80 -10.50 -10.91 -1.13
N GLU A 81 -11.59 -11.35 -0.48
CA GLU A 81 -12.14 -10.69 0.70
C GLU A 81 -11.33 -10.95 1.99
N ARG A 82 -10.30 -11.81 1.94
CA ARG A 82 -9.53 -12.20 3.13
C ARG A 82 -8.41 -11.22 3.48
N PHE A 83 -8.15 -10.19 2.68
CA PHE A 83 -7.14 -9.18 3.01
C PHE A 83 -7.79 -7.84 3.31
N GLN A 84 -7.18 -7.09 4.23
CA GLN A 84 -7.58 -5.71 4.54
C GLN A 84 -6.34 -4.84 4.57
N THR A 85 -6.42 -3.66 3.94
CA THR A 85 -5.31 -2.71 3.89
C THR A 85 -5.38 -1.75 5.08
N LEU A 86 -4.26 -1.57 5.79
CA LEU A 86 -4.11 -0.66 6.91
C LEU A 86 -3.03 0.37 6.56
N VAL A 87 -3.39 1.65 6.47
CA VAL A 87 -2.45 2.74 6.13
C VAL A 87 -2.07 3.49 7.39
N LEU A 88 -0.78 3.62 7.67
CA LEU A 88 -0.21 4.45 8.72
C LEU A 88 0.28 5.79 8.15
N ALA A 89 -0.29 6.89 8.60
CA ALA A 89 0.20 8.24 8.31
C ALA A 89 -0.17 9.21 9.45
N GLY A 90 0.82 9.82 10.10
CA GLY A 90 0.73 10.46 11.41
C GLY A 90 0.05 11.82 11.47
N GLN A 91 -0.72 12.22 10.45
CA GLN A 91 -1.47 13.48 10.43
C GLN A 91 -2.77 13.35 9.59
N PRO A 92 -3.87 14.01 9.99
CA PRO A 92 -5.13 14.00 9.24
C PRO A 92 -5.01 14.41 7.78
N GLU A 93 -4.17 15.39 7.47
CA GLU A 93 -3.92 15.88 6.11
C GLU A 93 -3.31 14.78 5.23
N ARG A 94 -2.36 14.03 5.80
CA ARG A 94 -1.68 12.90 5.14
C ARG A 94 -2.64 11.74 4.92
N LEU A 95 -3.51 11.44 5.89
CA LEU A 95 -4.57 10.45 5.70
C LEU A 95 -5.56 10.87 4.59
N GLY A 96 -5.87 12.16 4.50
CA GLY A 96 -6.69 12.72 3.44
C GLY A 96 -6.07 12.61 2.05
N GLU A 97 -4.74 12.74 1.94
CA GLU A 97 -4.00 12.49 0.70
C GLU A 97 -3.97 11.01 0.32
N TRP A 98 -3.68 10.11 1.27
CA TRP A 98 -3.74 8.66 1.04
C TRP A 98 -5.12 8.22 0.58
N ARG A 99 -6.18 8.68 1.26
CA ARG A 99 -7.56 8.38 0.87
C ARG A 99 -7.82 8.80 -0.58
N ARG A 100 -7.52 10.06 -0.92
CA ARG A 100 -7.76 10.59 -2.29
C ARG A 100 -6.96 9.83 -3.33
N GLY A 101 -5.66 9.58 -3.09
CA GLY A 101 -4.81 8.82 -4.00
C GLY A 101 -5.35 7.42 -4.26
N LEU A 102 -5.76 6.71 -3.21
CA LEU A 102 -6.32 5.36 -3.32
C LEU A 102 -7.69 5.36 -4.02
N GLN A 103 -8.57 6.33 -3.72
CA GLN A 103 -9.84 6.51 -4.43
C GLN A 103 -9.62 6.71 -5.93
N ASP A 104 -8.69 7.61 -6.29
CA ASP A 104 -8.41 7.94 -7.69
C ASP A 104 -7.78 6.76 -8.45
N CYS A 105 -6.91 5.99 -7.79
CA CYS A 105 -6.18 4.88 -8.41
C CYS A 105 -6.98 3.59 -8.49
N LEU A 106 -7.89 3.33 -7.55
CA LEU A 106 -8.65 2.07 -7.45
C LEU A 106 -10.15 2.22 -7.71
N GLY A 107 -10.63 3.45 -7.94
CA GLY A 107 -12.04 3.70 -8.20
C GLY A 107 -12.95 3.57 -6.98
N LEU A 108 -12.41 3.85 -5.80
CA LEU A 108 -13.11 3.60 -4.53
C LEU A 108 -14.01 4.77 -4.12
N GLY A 109 -15.10 4.43 -3.44
CA GLY A 109 -16.03 5.34 -2.78
C GLY A 109 -15.58 5.72 -1.37
N ARG A 110 -16.45 6.36 -0.59
CA ARG A 110 -16.19 6.67 0.83
C ARG A 110 -16.42 5.45 1.72
N GLU A 111 -17.36 4.61 1.31
CA GLU A 111 -17.79 3.36 1.93
C GLU A 111 -16.69 2.29 1.99
N ASP A 112 -15.72 2.35 1.07
CA ASP A 112 -14.57 1.43 1.02
C ASP A 112 -13.54 1.72 2.13
N PHE A 113 -13.73 2.80 2.90
CA PHE A 113 -12.85 3.20 3.98
C PHE A 113 -13.56 3.13 5.34
N GLY A 114 -12.96 2.42 6.28
CA GLY A 114 -13.45 2.32 7.65
C GLY A 114 -13.27 0.92 8.25
N PRO A 115 -13.59 0.74 9.54
CA PRO A 115 -13.28 -0.48 10.28
C PRO A 115 -13.89 -1.77 9.71
N ASN A 116 -14.98 -1.65 8.96
CA ASN A 116 -15.69 -2.77 8.32
C ASN A 116 -15.53 -2.77 6.79
N SER A 117 -14.56 -2.01 6.27
CA SER A 117 -14.32 -1.81 4.84
C SER A 117 -12.93 -2.32 4.43
N GLY A 118 -12.61 -2.37 3.14
CA GLY A 118 -11.34 -2.94 2.68
C GLY A 118 -10.09 -2.12 3.04
N ILE A 119 -10.23 -0.82 3.33
CA ILE A 119 -9.11 0.06 3.73
C ILE A 119 -9.40 0.77 5.05
N VAL A 120 -8.42 0.79 5.96
CA VAL A 120 -8.48 1.54 7.22
C VAL A 120 -7.26 2.46 7.32
N LEU A 121 -7.47 3.69 7.79
CA LEU A 121 -6.43 4.72 7.90
C LEU A 121 -6.15 5.00 9.39
N PHE A 122 -4.89 5.07 9.77
CA PHE A 122 -4.44 5.25 11.15
C PHE A 122 -3.42 6.38 11.27
N GLU A 123 -3.59 7.22 12.29
CA GLU A 123 -2.58 8.20 12.69
C GLU A 123 -1.53 7.60 13.65
N ARG A 124 -1.90 6.53 14.36
CA ARG A 124 -1.07 5.96 15.41
C ARG A 124 -0.81 4.47 15.18
N PRO A 125 0.44 4.01 15.40
CA PRO A 125 0.80 2.61 15.19
C PRO A 125 0.11 1.66 16.18
N ASP A 126 -0.15 2.08 17.42
CA ASP A 126 -0.79 1.24 18.45
C ASP A 126 -2.18 0.74 18.01
N ALA A 127 -3.02 1.64 17.51
CA ALA A 127 -4.35 1.30 17.00
C ALA A 127 -4.30 0.44 15.73
N LEU A 128 -3.28 0.65 14.88
CA LEU A 128 -3.06 -0.16 13.68
C LEU A 128 -2.67 -1.59 14.05
N ILE A 129 -1.74 -1.75 14.98
CA ILE A 129 -1.26 -3.06 15.46
C ILE A 129 -2.43 -3.85 16.07
N GLU A 130 -3.21 -3.23 16.97
CA GLU A 130 -4.40 -3.87 17.55
C GLU A 130 -5.43 -4.29 16.48
N ARG A 131 -5.53 -3.53 15.38
CA ARG A 131 -6.40 -3.91 14.26
C ARG A 131 -5.81 -5.10 13.50
N ALA A 132 -4.52 -5.08 13.20
CA ALA A 132 -3.83 -6.13 12.47
C ALA A 132 -3.86 -7.47 13.23
N ASP A 133 -3.61 -7.47 14.55
CA ASP A 133 -3.72 -8.66 15.40
C ASP A 133 -5.11 -9.29 15.31
N ARG A 134 -6.17 -8.46 15.41
CA ARG A 134 -7.56 -8.94 15.29
C ARG A 134 -7.91 -9.50 13.92
N LEU A 135 -7.24 -9.06 12.86
CA LEU A 135 -7.41 -9.64 11.52
C LEU A 135 -6.76 -11.03 11.47
N GLU A 136 -5.53 -11.17 11.96
CA GLU A 136 -4.86 -12.48 12.00
C GLU A 136 -5.59 -13.50 12.88
N GLU A 137 -6.12 -13.07 14.03
CA GLU A 137 -6.96 -13.91 14.90
C GLU A 137 -8.21 -14.46 14.18
N ARG A 138 -8.69 -13.77 13.15
CA ARG A 138 -9.85 -14.18 12.32
C ARG A 138 -9.43 -14.98 11.10
N GLY A 139 -8.13 -15.19 10.88
CA GLY A 139 -7.59 -15.80 9.67
C GLY A 139 -7.64 -14.88 8.45
N GLU A 140 -7.79 -13.57 8.66
CA GLU A 140 -7.65 -12.53 7.64
C GLU A 140 -6.18 -12.06 7.56
N LEU A 141 -5.83 -11.41 6.46
CA LEU A 141 -4.48 -11.00 6.12
C LEU A 141 -4.35 -9.47 6.18
N PRO A 142 -3.68 -8.90 7.20
CA PRO A 142 -3.39 -7.48 7.22
C PRO A 142 -2.30 -7.14 6.20
N PHE A 143 -2.56 -6.15 5.34
CA PHE A 143 -1.54 -5.51 4.52
C PHE A 143 -1.29 -4.09 5.03
N ILE A 144 -0.09 -3.83 5.53
CA ILE A 144 0.25 -2.55 6.15
C ILE A 144 1.01 -1.67 5.16
N LEU A 145 0.49 -0.47 4.90
CA LEU A 145 1.17 0.60 4.15
C LEU A 145 1.65 1.66 5.13
N VAL A 146 2.94 2.02 5.06
CA VAL A 146 3.52 3.05 5.94
C VAL A 146 3.97 4.25 5.10
N ASP A 147 3.43 5.43 5.42
CA ASP A 147 3.75 6.69 4.73
C ASP A 147 5.24 7.04 4.83
N ALA A 148 5.75 7.74 3.81
CA ALA A 148 7.14 8.17 3.78
C ALA A 148 7.51 9.14 4.92
N ALA A 149 6.51 9.85 5.46
CA ALA A 149 6.71 10.78 6.56
C ALA A 149 6.80 10.09 7.94
N GLU A 150 6.57 8.77 8.00
CA GLU A 150 6.75 8.00 9.23
C GLU A 150 8.24 7.70 9.43
N GLN A 151 8.93 8.60 10.17
CA GLN A 151 10.36 8.46 10.44
C GLN A 151 10.69 7.28 11.38
N VAL A 152 9.70 6.82 12.15
CA VAL A 152 9.85 5.71 13.10
C VAL A 152 8.76 4.69 12.82
N VAL A 153 9.18 3.44 12.63
CA VAL A 153 8.28 2.30 12.49
C VAL A 153 8.36 1.46 13.77
N ASP A 154 7.21 1.19 14.38
CA ASP A 154 7.14 0.30 15.54
C ASP A 154 7.59 -1.11 15.13
N VAL A 155 8.49 -1.71 15.89
CA VAL A 155 9.03 -3.05 15.61
C VAL A 155 7.93 -4.12 15.58
N ALA A 156 6.84 -3.93 16.31
CA ALA A 156 5.68 -4.84 16.27
C ALA A 156 5.08 -4.94 14.85
N ILE A 157 5.08 -3.85 14.07
CA ILE A 157 4.60 -3.86 12.67
C ILE A 157 5.37 -4.89 11.83
N LEU A 158 6.66 -5.06 12.12
CA LEU A 158 7.53 -5.95 11.35
C LEU A 158 7.16 -7.43 11.52
N GLN A 159 6.35 -7.79 12.52
CA GLN A 159 5.91 -9.16 12.77
C GLN A 159 4.84 -9.62 11.78
N PHE A 160 4.06 -8.67 11.22
CA PHE A 160 2.98 -8.98 10.28
C PHE A 160 3.50 -9.51 8.93
N PRO A 161 2.70 -10.33 8.25
CA PRO A 161 3.11 -11.05 7.05
C PRO A 161 3.30 -10.14 5.84
N LEU A 162 2.58 -9.01 5.75
CA LEU A 162 2.65 -8.09 4.63
C LEU A 162 2.77 -6.63 5.09
N TRP A 163 3.86 -5.98 4.69
CA TRP A 163 4.03 -4.55 4.89
C TRP A 163 4.93 -3.91 3.83
N LEU A 164 4.52 -2.73 3.38
CA LEU A 164 5.25 -1.88 2.45
C LEU A 164 5.41 -0.50 3.09
N ALA A 165 6.64 -0.15 3.41
CA ALA A 165 6.98 1.17 3.91
C ALA A 165 7.66 2.00 2.82
N PHE A 166 7.36 3.29 2.74
CA PHE A 166 8.10 4.20 1.89
C PHE A 166 9.21 4.88 2.70
N ALA A 167 10.43 4.85 2.20
CA ALA A 167 11.56 5.57 2.78
C ALA A 167 11.71 6.92 2.06
N PRO A 168 11.60 8.06 2.76
CA PRO A 168 11.63 9.37 2.12
C PRO A 168 13.00 9.65 1.49
N GLY A 169 13.01 10.32 0.35
CA GLY A 169 14.25 10.81 -0.25
C GLY A 169 14.82 12.02 0.52
N PRO A 170 16.09 12.39 0.29
CA PRO A 170 16.71 13.56 0.95
C PRO A 170 15.94 14.86 0.76
N SER A 171 15.33 15.06 -0.41
CA SER A 171 14.53 16.26 -0.70
C SER A 171 13.17 16.26 0.01
N GLU A 172 12.58 15.10 0.24
CA GLU A 172 11.29 14.98 0.96
C GLU A 172 11.48 15.24 2.45
N LEU A 173 12.58 14.74 3.03
CA LEU A 173 12.98 15.05 4.40
C LEU A 173 13.18 16.55 4.63
N ALA A 174 13.85 17.24 3.70
CA ALA A 174 14.07 18.68 3.80
C ALA A 174 12.76 19.49 3.76
N LEU A 175 11.78 19.06 2.97
CA LEU A 175 10.46 19.70 2.91
C LEU A 175 9.62 19.46 4.17
N GLU A 176 9.81 18.32 4.82
CA GLU A 176 9.13 18.02 6.09
C GLU A 176 9.70 18.84 7.25
N ASP A 177 11.01 19.02 7.31
CA ASP A 177 11.67 19.84 8.33
C ASP A 177 11.24 21.32 8.27
N ASP A 178 10.97 21.85 7.07
CA ASP A 178 10.48 23.23 6.88
C ASP A 178 9.01 23.44 7.30
N LEU A 179 8.24 22.36 7.48
CA LEU A 179 6.81 22.39 7.86
C LEU A 179 6.57 22.16 9.36
N LEU A 180 7.62 21.84 10.13
CA LEU A 180 7.60 21.63 11.58
C LEU A 180 8.00 22.90 12.35
#